data_AF-F3FSV0-F1
#
_entry.id   AF-F3FSV0-F1
#
_cell.length_a   1.000
_cell.length_b   1.000
_cell.length_c   1.000
_cell.angle_alpha   90.00
_cell.angle_beta   90.00
_cell.angle_gamma   90.00
#
_symmetry.space_group_name_H-M   'P 1'
#
loop_
_entity.id
_entity.type
_entity.pdbx_description
1 polymer ?
#
loop_
_entity_poly.entity_id
_entity_poly.type
_entity_poly.pdbx_seq_one_letter_code
_entity_poly.pdbx_strand_id
1 'polypeptide(L)' 'KKSLTAETVNDVYGRLLQIPVGSAVVVIERLARNYAGEPLEWRRSRGHASHFRYSVDIR' A
#
# COMPACT_ATOMS: atom_id res chain seq x y z
N LYS A 1 -0.86 -10.26 -8.35
CA LYS A 1 -0.16 -10.48 -7.04
C LYS A 1 -0.38 -9.25 -6.16
N LYS A 2 -0.53 -9.43 -4.84
CA LYS A 2 -0.69 -8.33 -3.87
C LYS A 2 0.21 -8.56 -2.65
N SER A 3 0.85 -7.52 -2.15
CA SER A 3 1.57 -7.49 -0.86
C SER A 3 1.06 -6.33 0.01
N LEU A 4 1.13 -6.52 1.33
CA LEU A 4 0.90 -5.48 2.32
C LEU A 4 2.12 -5.42 3.24
N THR A 5 2.64 -4.22 3.49
CA THR A 5 3.81 -4.00 4.34
C THR A 5 3.58 -2.78 5.22
N ALA A 6 3.93 -2.88 6.50
CA ALA A 6 3.98 -1.70 7.36
C ALA A 6 5.31 -0.98 7.14
N GLU A 7 5.26 0.31 6.84
CA GLU A 7 6.43 1.16 6.64
C GLU A 7 6.33 2.42 7.51
N THR A 8 7.49 3.04 7.77
CA THR A 8 7.57 4.35 8.40
C THR A 8 7.59 5.43 7.33
N VAL A 9 6.81 6.50 7.50
CA VAL A 9 6.68 7.60 6.55
C VAL A 9 7.93 8.49 6.55
N ASN A 10 8.44 8.79 5.35
CA ASN A 10 9.51 9.77 5.13
C ASN A 10 8.95 11.18 4.86
N ASP A 11 9.84 12.16 4.66
CA ASP A 11 9.45 13.57 4.45
C ASP A 11 8.51 13.77 3.26
N VAL A 12 8.78 13.10 2.14
CA VAL A 12 7.98 13.21 0.90
C VAL A 12 6.55 12.74 1.15
N TYR A 13 6.39 11.54 1.71
CA TYR A 13 5.07 10.97 1.93
C TYR A 13 4.37 11.60 3.14
N GLY A 14 5.10 12.08 4.14
CA GLY A 14 4.53 12.81 5.28
C GLY A 14 3.85 14.10 4.81
N ARG A 15 4.50 14.83 3.91
CA ARG A 15 3.93 16.01 3.27
C ARG A 15 2.69 15.68 2.43
N LEU A 16 2.77 14.66 1.55
CA LEU A 16 1.67 14.33 0.63
C LEU A 16 0.45 13.76 1.35
N LEU A 17 0.67 12.97 2.41
CA LEU A 17 -0.41 12.34 3.18
C LEU A 17 -0.87 13.21 4.36
N GLN A 18 -0.20 14.34 4.60
CA GLN A 18 -0.45 15.26 5.72
C GLN A 18 -0.42 14.57 7.08
N ILE A 19 0.60 13.75 7.31
CA ILE A 19 0.86 13.04 8.56
C ILE A 19 2.30 13.26 9.02
N PRO A 20 2.60 13.18 10.32
CA PRO A 20 3.97 13.36 10.80
C PRO A 20 4.95 12.38 10.15
N VAL A 21 6.13 12.85 9.79
CA VAL A 21 7.27 11.98 9.45
C VAL A 21 7.53 11.03 10.62
N GLY A 22 7.87 9.77 10.33
CA GLY A 22 7.96 8.74 11.37
C GLY A 22 6.63 8.03 11.67
N SER A 23 5.49 8.51 11.15
CA SER A 23 4.20 7.83 11.35
C SER A 23 4.15 6.52 10.59
N ALA A 24 3.44 5.53 11.15
CA ALA A 24 3.23 4.24 10.50
C ALA A 24 2.19 4.33 9.37
N VAL A 25 2.51 3.74 8.23
CA VAL A 25 1.59 3.53 7.10
C VAL A 25 1.59 2.08 6.66
N VAL A 26 0.46 1.64 6.11
CA VAL A 26 0.40 0.39 5.35
C VAL A 26 0.60 0.71 3.87
N VAL A 27 1.61 0.07 3.29
CA VAL A 27 1.92 0.12 1.87
C VAL A 27 1.33 -1.11 1.21
N ILE A 28 0.57 -0.89 0.15
CA ILE A 28 -0.07 -1.94 -0.63
C ILE A 28 0.52 -1.88 -2.03
N GLU A 29 1.13 -2.98 -2.46
CA GLU A 29 1.60 -3.13 -3.83
C GLU A 29 0.75 -4.18 -4.54
N ARG A 30 0.30 -3.85 -5.76
CA ARG A 30 -0.50 -4.75 -6.59
C ARG A 30 0.02 -4.74 -8.02
N LEU A 31 0.29 -5.94 -8.53
CA LEU A 31 0.50 -6.18 -9.95
C LEU A 31 -0.78 -6.79 -10.53
N ALA A 32 -1.48 -6.01 -11.34
CA ALA A 32 -2.62 -6.45 -12.15
C ALA A 32 -2.12 -7.08 -13.46
N ARG A 33 -2.86 -8.08 -13.95
CA ARG A 33 -2.58 -8.79 -15.20
C ARG A 33 -3.85 -8.86 -16.03
N ASN A 34 -3.71 -8.88 -17.35
CA ASN A 34 -4.81 -9.09 -18.29
C ASN A 34 -5.27 -10.57 -18.29
N TYR A 35 -6.25 -10.91 -19.14
CA TYR A 35 -6.75 -12.28 -19.26
C TYR A 35 -5.71 -13.28 -19.79
N ALA A 36 -4.72 -12.82 -20.56
CA ALA A 36 -3.59 -13.65 -21.00
C ALA A 36 -2.50 -13.80 -19.92
N GLY A 37 -2.68 -13.20 -18.74
CA GLY A 37 -1.72 -13.25 -17.64
C GLY A 37 -0.58 -12.23 -17.77
N GLU A 38 -0.61 -11.34 -18.75
CA GLU A 38 0.43 -10.33 -18.97
C GLU A 38 0.25 -9.14 -18.02
N PRO A 39 1.33 -8.52 -17.51
CA PRO A 39 1.24 -7.34 -16.66
C PRO A 39 0.50 -6.18 -17.32
N LEU A 40 -0.48 -5.62 -16.61
CA LEU A 40 -1.28 -4.47 -17.07
C LEU A 40 -0.96 -3.20 -16.28
N GLU A 41 -0.91 -3.33 -14.94
CA GLU A 41 -0.68 -2.19 -14.05
C GLU A 41 0.13 -2.65 -12.85
N TRP A 42 1.11 -1.84 -12.47
CA TRP A 42 1.72 -1.89 -11.14
C TRP A 42 1.31 -0.65 -10.35
N ARG A 43 0.72 -0.87 -9.18
CA ARG A 43 0.27 0.19 -8.29
C ARG A 43 0.85 0.03 -6.90
N ARG A 44 1.38 1.12 -6.35
CA ARG A 44 1.81 1.23 -4.96
C ARG A 44 1.04 2.35 -4.26
N SER A 45 0.20 1.98 -3.29
CA SER A 45 -0.60 2.91 -2.49
C SER A 45 -0.19 2.89 -1.03
N ARG A 46 -0.46 3.98 -0.30
CA ARG A 46 -0.12 4.15 1.12
C ARG A 46 -1.35 4.63 1.88
N GLY A 47 -1.63 4.01 3.02
CA GLY A 47 -2.73 4.41 3.91
C GLY A 47 -2.25 4.55 5.35
N HIS A 48 -2.80 5.52 6.08
CA HIS A 48 -2.45 5.75 7.48
C HIS A 48 -2.78 4.53 8.34
N ALA A 49 -1.80 4.01 9.08
CA ALA A 49 -1.94 2.72 9.76
C ALA A 49 -3.03 2.74 10.85
N SER A 50 -3.27 3.88 11.52
CA SER A 50 -4.26 3.95 12.60
C SER A 50 -5.71 3.77 12.14
N HIS A 51 -6.00 4.01 10.86
CA HIS A 51 -7.34 3.86 10.27
C HIS A 51 -7.42 2.69 9.30
N PHE A 52 -6.29 2.04 9.02
CA PHE A 52 -6.23 1.00 8.02
C PHE A 52 -6.73 -0.33 8.58
N ARG A 53 -7.71 -0.93 7.90
CA ARG A 53 -8.19 -2.29 8.17
C ARG A 53 -8.16 -3.09 6.88
N TYR A 54 -7.64 -4.30 6.96
CA TYR A 54 -7.65 -5.25 5.86
C TYR A 54 -8.19 -6.59 6.34
N SER A 55 -9.05 -7.21 5.53
CA SER A 55 -9.61 -8.54 5.76
C SER A 55 -9.36 -9.39 4.52
N VAL A 56 -9.01 -10.65 4.74
CA VAL A 56 -8.82 -11.65 3.70
C VAL A 56 -9.24 -12.99 4.25
N ASP A 57 -9.94 -13.77 3.43
CA ASP A 57 -10.22 -15.17 3.74
C ASP A 57 -8.97 -15.98 3.43
N ILE A 58 -8.47 -16.67 4.46
CA ILE A 58 -7.38 -17.64 4.32
C ILE A 58 -8.04 -19.00 4.17
N ARG A 59 -7.73 -19.70 3.07
CA ARG A 59 -8.21 -21.06 2.77
C ARG A 59 -7.04 -22.03 2.81
#